data_AF-A0A9W5Y8G9-F1
#
_entry.id   AF-A0A9W5Y8G9-F1
#
_cell.length_a   1.000
_cell.length_b   1.000
_cell.length_c   1.000
_cell.angle_alpha   90.00
_cell.angle_beta   90.00
_cell.angle_gamma   90.00
#
_symmetry.space_group_name_H-M   'P 1'
#
loop_
_entity.id
_entity.type
_entity.pdbx_description
1 polymer ?
#
loop_
_entity_poly.entity_id
_entity_poly.type
_entity_poly.pdbx_seq_one_letter_code
_entity_poly.pdbx_strand_id
1 'polypeptide(L)' 'MNLDFNKNLGNTDRIIRAATGVILMTLVFTKVLKGWQAILATIISILQFFDAIFSYCVLYDILGCSTSHHFVKEQ' A
#
# COMPACT_ATOMS: atom_id res chain seq x y z
N MET A 1 -14.01 -17.32 3.71
CA MET A 1 -13.10 -16.23 4.11
C MET A 1 -13.97 -15.05 4.46
N ASN A 2 -14.10 -14.75 5.75
CA ASN A 2 -14.75 -13.52 6.22
C ASN A 2 -13.66 -12.45 6.19
N LEU A 3 -13.75 -11.53 5.22
CA LEU A 3 -12.77 -10.45 5.06
C LEU A 3 -13.28 -9.26 5.88
N ASP A 4 -13.00 -9.30 7.17
CA ASP A 4 -13.26 -8.17 8.07
C ASP A 4 -12.27 -7.06 7.71
N PHE A 5 -12.78 -6.00 7.06
CA PHE A 5 -12.02 -4.78 6.72
C PHE A 5 -11.71 -3.94 7.97
N ASN A 6 -11.08 -4.56 8.97
CA ASN A 6 -10.56 -3.87 10.12
C ASN A 6 -9.28 -3.12 9.73
N LYS A 7 -9.19 -1.86 10.17
CA LYS A 7 -8.18 -0.90 9.72
C LYS A 7 -6.80 -1.29 10.24
N ASN A 8 -6.05 -2.07 9.46
CA ASN A 8 -4.77 -2.69 9.85
C ASN A 8 -3.53 -1.82 9.53
N LEU A 9 -3.70 -0.67 8.88
CA LEU A 9 -2.60 0.25 8.58
C LEU A 9 -2.62 1.46 9.53
N GLY A 10 -1.52 1.61 10.28
CA GLY A 10 -1.26 2.84 11.04
C GLY A 10 -1.15 4.06 10.11
N ASN A 11 -1.50 5.24 10.61
CA ASN A 11 -1.50 6.47 9.82
C ASN A 11 -0.13 6.75 9.17
N THR A 12 0.96 6.36 9.84
CA THR A 12 2.33 6.44 9.32
C THR A 12 2.54 5.59 8.06
N ASP A 13 2.11 4.32 8.04
CA ASP A 13 2.26 3.46 6.85
C ASP A 13 1.43 4.01 5.69
N ARG A 14 0.20 4.47 5.96
CA ARG A 14 -0.67 5.08 4.95
C ARG A 14 -0.03 6.30 4.28
N ILE A 15 0.62 7.17 5.07
CA ILE A 15 1.31 8.36 4.57
C ILE A 15 2.53 7.96 3.74
N ILE A 16 3.36 7.03 4.22
CA ILE A 16 4.54 6.54 3.49
C ILE A 16 4.11 5.90 2.16
N ARG A 17 3.02 5.11 2.19
CA ARG A 17 2.47 4.40 1.04
C ARG A 17 1.91 5.38 -0.01
N ALA A 18 1.18 6.40 0.42
CA ALA A 18 0.74 7.50 -0.44
C ALA A 18 1.92 8.29 -1.03
N ALA A 19 2.91 8.66 -0.21
CA ALA A 19 4.09 9.39 -0.66
C ALA A 19 4.89 8.60 -1.70
N THR A 20 5.10 7.30 -1.47
CA THR A 20 5.83 6.43 -2.40
C THR A 20 5.07 6.25 -3.72
N GLY A 21 3.74 6.10 -3.67
CA GLY A 21 2.89 6.06 -4.86
C GLY A 21 2.98 7.34 -5.70
N VAL A 22 2.93 8.52 -5.07
CA VAL A 22 3.09 9.81 -5.75
C VAL A 22 4.46 9.95 -6.41
N ILE A 23 5.53 9.51 -5.74
CA ILE A 23 6.90 9.55 -6.28
C ILE A 23 7.01 8.63 -7.51
N LEU A 24 6.54 7.38 -7.42
CA LEU A 24 6.56 6.43 -8.53
C LEU A 24 5.77 6.95 -9.74
N MET A 25 4.57 7.49 -9.50
CA MET A 25 3.74 8.07 -10.54
C MET A 25 4.44 9.25 -11.25
N THR A 26 5.14 10.10 -10.49
CA THR A 26 5.94 11.21 -11.03
C THR A 26 7.12 10.71 -11.87
N LEU A 27 7.82 9.65 -11.43
CA LEU A 27 8.93 9.05 -12.19
C LEU A 27 8.47 8.43 -13.53
N VAL A 28 7.29 7.81 -13.54
CA VAL A 28 6.69 7.28 -14.78
C VAL A 28 6.25 8.44 -15.69
N PHE A 29 5.62 9.48 -15.13
CA PHE A 29 5.15 10.64 -15.91
C PHE A 29 6.30 11.43 -16.55
N THR A 30 7.40 11.61 -15.82
CA THR A 30 8.64 12.23 -16.32
C THR A 30 9.41 11.33 -17.31
N LYS A 31 8.92 10.13 -17.60
CA LYS A 31 9.55 9.12 -18.46
C LYS A 31 10.99 8.80 -18.06
N VAL A 32 11.32 8.96 -16.78
CA VAL A 32 12.61 8.55 -16.21
C VAL A 32 12.71 7.02 -16.26
N LEU A 33 11.63 6.32 -15.94
CA LEU A 33 11.50 4.88 -16.14
C LEU A 33 10.93 4.60 -17.54
N LYS A 34 11.60 3.73 -18.32
CA LYS A 34 11.20 3.34 -19.69
C LYS A 34 11.16 1.83 -19.87
N GLY A 35 10.38 1.39 -20.85
CA GLY A 35 10.24 -0.04 -21.20
C GLY A 35 9.56 -0.84 -20.08
N TRP A 36 10.09 -2.03 -19.81
CA TRP A 36 9.51 -2.96 -18.83
C TRP A 36 9.47 -2.40 -17.40
N GLN A 37 10.42 -1.55 -17.01
CA GLN A 37 10.47 -0.95 -15.66
C GLN A 37 9.30 0.01 -15.43
N ALA A 38 8.84 0.74 -16.46
CA ALA A 38 7.69 1.63 -16.36
C ALA A 38 6.38 0.85 -16.11
N ILE A 39 6.24 -0.32 -16.74
CA ILE A 39 5.08 -1.20 -16.56
C ILE A 39 5.03 -1.70 -15.11
N LEU A 40 6.15 -2.21 -14.60
CA LEU A 40 6.24 -2.67 -13.21
C LEU A 40 5.96 -1.54 -12.20
N ALA A 41 6.58 -0.38 -12.39
CA ALA A 41 6.38 0.77 -11.51
C ALA A 41 4.91 1.23 -11.52
N THR A 42 4.24 1.17 -12.67
CA THR A 42 2.82 1.52 -12.79
C THR A 42 1.95 0.55 -12.01
N ILE A 43 2.17 -0.76 -12.14
CA ILE A 43 1.41 -1.78 -11.40
C ILE A 43 1.60 -1.60 -9.89
N ILE A 44 2.85 -1.45 -9.44
CA ILE A 44 3.17 -1.22 -8.02
C ILE A 44 2.48 0.05 -7.53
N SER A 45 2.55 1.15 -8.29
CA SER A 45 1.92 2.41 -7.91
C SER A 45 0.41 2.29 -7.74
N ILE A 46 -0.27 1.52 -8.60
CA ILE A 46 -1.71 1.27 -8.49
C ILE A 46 -2.02 0.47 -7.22
N LEU A 47 -1.28 -0.60 -6.95
CA LEU A 47 -1.47 -1.41 -5.74
C LEU A 47 -1.25 -0.59 -4.46
N GLN A 48 -0.20 0.22 -4.44
CA GLN A 48 0.12 1.15 -3.34
C GLN A 48 -1.04 2.12 -3.05
N PHE A 49 -1.71 2.60 -4.10
CA PHE A 49 -2.88 3.48 -3.98
C PHE A 49 -4.11 2.73 -3.44
N PHE A 50 -4.37 1.53 -3.94
CA PHE A 50 -5.45 0.67 -3.43
C PHE A 50 -5.27 0.41 -1.93
N ASP A 51 -4.09 -0.01 -1.51
CA ASP A 51 -3.77 -0.22 -0.09
C ASP A 51 -3.98 1.05 0.76
N ALA A 52 -3.61 2.22 0.23
CA ALA A 52 -3.78 3.51 0.92
C ALA A 52 -5.25 3.96 1.03
N ILE A 53 -6.09 3.65 0.03
CA ILE A 53 -7.53 3.95 0.05
C ILE A 53 -8.24 3.06 1.06
N PHE A 54 -8.02 1.75 0.98
CA PHE A 54 -8.67 0.79 1.87
C PHE A 54 -8.09 0.79 3.28
N SER A 55 -6.95 1.48 3.51
CA SER A 55 -6.21 1.44 4.79
C SER A 55 -5.99 0.00 5.28
N TYR A 56 -5.87 -0.91 4.32
CA TYR A 56 -5.83 -2.34 4.48
C TYR A 56 -4.85 -2.85 3.44
N CYS A 57 -3.76 -3.45 3.89
CA CYS A 57 -2.80 -4.06 3.00
C CYS A 57 -3.01 -5.57 3.03
N VAL A 58 -3.37 -6.13 1.87
CA VAL A 58 -3.62 -7.57 1.70
C VAL A 58 -2.39 -8.40 2.07
N LEU A 59 -1.18 -7.87 1.84
CA LEU A 59 0.06 -8.56 2.21
C LEU A 59 0.21 -8.74 3.72
N TYR A 60 -0.14 -7.71 4.50
CA TYR A 60 -0.06 -7.77 5.96
C TYR A 60 -1.11 -8.71 6.56
N ASP A 61 -2.28 -8.80 5.91
CA ASP A 61 -3.32 -9.76 6.28
C ASP A 61 -2.86 -11.21 6.01
N ILE A 62 -2.31 -11.49 4.83
CA ILE A 62 -1.77 -12.81 4.48
C ILE A 62 -0.59 -13.19 5.37
N LEU A 63 0.25 -12.22 5.75
CA LEU A 63 1.41 -12.43 6.62
C LEU A 63 1.07 -12.41 8.12
N GLY A 64 -0.18 -12.13 8.51
CA GLY A 64 -0.61 -12.05 9.92
C GLY A 64 0.11 -10.98 10.74
N CYS A 65 0.71 -9.97 10.10
CA CYS A 65 1.46 -8.91 10.76
C CYS A 65 0.62 -7.62 10.80
N SER A 66 0.54 -6.97 11.96
CA SER A 66 -0.12 -5.67 12.13
C SER A 66 0.92 -4.62 12.50
N THR A 67 0.96 -3.49 11.78
CA THR A 67 1.88 -2.38 12.08
C THR A 67 1.27 -1.32 13.00
N SER A 68 0.00 -1.47 13.39
CA SER A 68 -0.64 -0.60 14.36
C SER A 68 -0.05 -0.86 15.75
N HIS A 69 0.50 0.17 16.38
CA HIS A 69 0.87 0.17 17.82
C HIS A 69 -0.36 0.02 18.76
N HIS A 70 -1.54 -0.25 18.21
CA HIS A 70 -2.73 -0.60 18.97
C HIS A 70 -2.88 -2.12 18.90
N PHE A 71 -2.35 -2.81 19.91
CA PHE A 71 -2.82 -4.13 20.30
C PHE A 71 -4.32 -4.01 20.61
N VAL A 72 -5.19 -4.25 19.63
CA VAL A 72 -6.59 -4.60 19.89
C VAL A 72 -6.66 -6.12 19.88
N LYS A 73 -6.65 -6.64 21.10
CA LYS A 73 -7.03 -7.99 21.49
C LYS A 73 -8.53 -8.15 21.26
N GLU A 74 -8.96 -9.31 20.76
CA GLU A 74 -10.37 -9.81 20.67
C GLU A 74 -11.28 -9.04 19.68
N GLN A 75 -12.00 -9.65 18.73
CA GLN A 75 -12.46 -11.02 18.48
C GLN A 75 -12.55 -11.29 16.98
#